data_AF-A0A9P5PC31-F1
#
_entry.id   AF-A0A9P5PC31-F1
#
_cell.length_a   1.000
_cell.length_b   1.000
_cell.length_c   1.000
_cell.angle_alpha   90.00
_cell.angle_beta   90.00
_cell.angle_gamma   90.00
#
_symmetry.space_group_name_H-M   'P 1'
#
loop_
_entity.id
_entity.type
_entity.pdbx_description
1 polymer ?
#
loop_
_entity_poly.entity_id
_entity_poly.type
_entity_poly.pdbx_seq_one_letter_code
_entity_poly.pdbx_strand_id
1 'polypeptide(L)'
;ADTAYRSKVCFDWSFYCRGCIVAKHGTNPLHVVEQWTSGNFLHDVELATLGLIFHLNHSAEHPCPSAYNHEPRSFTLVGALRLQPASIKFCACEQGHTDRSQLLQHRLFPATVTAPQ
;
A
#
# COMPACT_ATOMS: atom_id res chain seq x y z
N ALA A 1 -15.16 -4.50 -20.75
CA ALA A 1 -15.10 -5.72 -19.92
C ALA A 1 -14.67 -5.28 -18.54
N ASP A 2 -15.43 -5.60 -17.51
CA ASP A 2 -15.08 -5.23 -16.14
C ASP A 2 -13.80 -5.97 -15.73
N THR A 3 -12.74 -5.20 -15.49
CA THR A 3 -11.47 -5.74 -15.00
C THR A 3 -11.67 -6.26 -13.57
N ALA A 4 -11.30 -7.51 -13.35
CA ALA A 4 -11.40 -8.18 -12.06
C ALA A 4 -10.02 -8.46 -11.47
N TYR A 5 -9.92 -8.43 -10.14
CA TYR A 5 -8.68 -8.62 -9.39
C TYR A 5 -8.84 -9.68 -8.31
N ARG A 6 -7.78 -10.40 -7.97
CA ARG A 6 -7.76 -11.33 -6.82
C ARG A 6 -6.42 -11.30 -6.12
N SER A 7 -6.36 -11.79 -4.89
CA SER A 7 -5.09 -11.97 -4.17
C SER A 7 -4.49 -13.35 -4.47
N LYS A 8 -3.16 -13.46 -4.55
CA LYS A 8 -2.45 -14.75 -4.60
C LYS A 8 -2.15 -15.31 -3.21
N VAL A 9 -2.28 -14.46 -2.19
CA VAL A 9 -1.80 -14.75 -0.83
C VAL A 9 -2.96 -14.89 0.15
N CYS A 10 -4.03 -14.09 -0.01
CA CYS A 10 -5.20 -14.25 0.83
C CYS A 10 -5.82 -15.63 0.62
N PHE A 11 -6.35 -16.21 1.71
CA PHE A 11 -7.08 -17.47 1.65
C PHE A 11 -8.35 -17.41 0.78
N ASP A 12 -8.86 -16.20 0.59
CA ASP A 12 -10.02 -15.94 -0.24
C ASP A 12 -9.63 -15.78 -1.72
N TRP A 13 -10.23 -16.64 -2.56
CA TRP A 13 -9.98 -16.75 -4.00
C TRP A 13 -10.97 -15.96 -4.87
N SER A 14 -11.82 -15.13 -4.24
CA SER A 14 -12.83 -14.34 -4.94
C SER A 14 -12.20 -13.25 -5.81
N PHE A 15 -12.92 -12.90 -6.88
CA PHE A 15 -12.61 -11.75 -7.71
C PHE A 15 -13.30 -10.49 -7.19
N TYR A 16 -12.60 -9.38 -7.29
CA TYR A 16 -12.98 -8.07 -6.77
C TYR A 16 -12.82 -7.01 -7.86
N CYS A 17 -13.63 -5.96 -7.80
CA CYS A 17 -13.32 -4.75 -8.56
C CYS A 17 -12.08 -4.04 -7.98
N ARG A 18 -11.56 -3.04 -8.70
CA ARG A 18 -10.38 -2.27 -8.29
C ARG A 18 -10.53 -1.66 -6.89
N GLY A 19 -11.69 -1.08 -6.57
CA GLY A 19 -11.92 -0.46 -5.26
C GLY A 19 -11.95 -1.49 -4.12
N CYS A 20 -12.67 -2.59 -4.32
CA CYS A 20 -12.79 -3.64 -3.30
C CYS A 20 -11.47 -4.33 -3.01
N ILE A 21 -10.64 -4.62 -4.03
CA ILE A 21 -9.33 -5.25 -3.80
C ILE A 21 -8.40 -4.31 -3.01
N VAL A 22 -8.42 -3.01 -3.29
CA VAL A 22 -7.63 -2.00 -2.56
C VAL A 22 -8.10 -1.90 -1.11
N ALA A 23 -9.41 -1.74 -0.88
CA ALA A 23 -9.96 -1.65 0.48
C ALA A 23 -9.63 -2.88 1.33
N LYS A 24 -9.76 -4.09 0.76
CA LYS A 24 -9.45 -5.35 1.46
C LYS A 24 -7.98 -5.45 1.88
N HIS A 25 -7.06 -4.83 1.14
CA HIS A 25 -5.62 -4.88 1.39
C HIS A 25 -5.09 -3.65 2.14
N GLY A 26 -5.95 -2.76 2.64
CA GLY A 26 -5.55 -1.58 3.41
C GLY A 26 -4.63 -1.89 4.59
N THR A 27 -4.83 -3.03 5.25
CA THR A 27 -4.00 -3.51 6.38
C THR A 27 -2.94 -4.54 5.98
N ASN A 28 -2.93 -4.98 4.71
CA ASN A 28 -1.99 -5.96 4.19
C ASN A 28 -1.39 -5.48 2.85
N PRO A 29 -0.69 -4.34 2.83
CA PRO A 29 -0.26 -3.66 1.60
C PRO A 29 0.83 -4.43 0.83
N LEU A 30 1.46 -5.44 1.45
CA LEU A 30 2.52 -6.26 0.87
C LEU A 30 2.00 -7.51 0.16
N HIS A 31 0.69 -7.74 0.11
CA HIS A 31 0.16 -8.88 -0.62
C HIS A 31 0.31 -8.69 -2.14
N VAL A 32 0.52 -9.81 -2.84
CA VAL A 32 0.56 -9.84 -4.29
C VAL A 32 -0.86 -10.09 -4.81
N VAL A 33 -1.28 -9.28 -5.77
CA VAL A 33 -2.58 -9.41 -6.44
C VAL A 33 -2.39 -9.66 -7.94
N GLU A 34 -3.40 -10.24 -8.57
CA GLU A 34 -3.45 -10.48 -10.00
C GLU A 34 -4.65 -9.78 -10.62
N GLN A 35 -4.48 -9.31 -11.85
CA GLN A 35 -5.52 -8.74 -12.69
C GLN A 35 -5.94 -9.73 -13.79
N TRP A 36 -7.24 -9.92 -13.95
CA TRP A 36 -7.84 -10.61 -15.10
C TRP A 36 -7.97 -9.64 -16.27
N THR A 37 -7.35 -9.98 -17.39
CA THR A 37 -7.38 -9.16 -18.61
C THR A 37 -8.30 -9.79 -19.67
N SER A 38 -8.65 -9.01 -20.69
CA SER A 38 -9.51 -9.43 -21.82
C SER A 38 -8.94 -10.56 -22.69
N GLY A 39 -7.73 -11.07 -22.40
CA GLY A 39 -7.14 -12.21 -23.08
C GLY A 39 -7.19 -13.53 -22.29
N ASN A 40 -7.99 -13.60 -21.22
CA ASN A 40 -8.14 -14.79 -20.35
C ASN A 40 -6.83 -15.21 -19.64
N PHE A 41 -5.99 -14.24 -19.31
CA PHE A 41 -4.78 -14.48 -18.53
C PHE A 41 -4.75 -13.59 -17.29
N LEU A 42 -4.04 -14.09 -16.28
CA LEU A 42 -3.78 -13.37 -15.04
C LEU A 42 -2.36 -12.82 -15.07
N HIS A 43 -2.22 -11.57 -14.67
CA HIS A 43 -0.92 -10.94 -14.49
C HIS A 43 -0.80 -10.35 -13.09
N ASP A 44 0.38 -10.47 -12.50
CA ASP A 44 0.69 -9.77 -11.27
C ASP A 44 0.52 -8.26 -11.49
N VAL A 45 -0.13 -7.60 -10.54
CA VAL A 45 -0.23 -6.15 -10.48
C VAL A 45 0.06 -5.70 -9.06
N GLU A 46 0.64 -4.52 -8.91
CA GLU A 46 0.98 -3.99 -7.60
C GLU A 46 -0.20 -3.17 -7.05
N LEU A 47 -0.51 -3.35 -5.77
CA LEU A 47 -1.58 -2.60 -5.13
C LEU A 47 -1.39 -1.08 -5.23
N ALA A 48 -0.14 -0.60 -5.23
CA ALA A 48 0.19 0.81 -5.40
C ALA A 48 -0.28 1.37 -6.76
N THR A 49 -0.15 0.61 -7.86
CA THR A 49 -0.65 1.06 -9.18
C THR A 49 -2.17 1.03 -9.27
N LEU A 50 -2.81 0.18 -8.45
CA LEU A 50 -4.25 0.18 -8.25
C LEU A 50 -4.73 1.34 -7.36
N GLY A 51 -3.82 2.09 -6.73
CA GLY A 51 -4.13 3.27 -5.92
C GLY A 51 -4.15 3.03 -4.42
N LEU A 52 -3.62 1.89 -3.93
CA LEU A 52 -3.45 1.67 -2.50
C LEU A 52 -2.41 2.65 -1.95
N ILE A 53 -2.80 3.37 -0.90
CA ILE A 53 -1.93 4.25 -0.13
C ILE A 53 -1.84 3.70 1.29
N PHE A 54 -0.62 3.55 1.79
CA PHE A 54 -0.36 3.18 3.17
C PHE A 54 -0.33 4.41 4.05
N HIS A 55 -1.40 4.64 4.80
CA HIS A 55 -1.49 5.73 5.76
C HIS A 55 -0.79 5.33 7.05
N LEU A 56 0.26 6.05 7.44
CA LEU A 56 0.94 5.80 8.71
C LEU A 56 0.20 6.49 9.85
N ASN A 57 0.00 5.77 10.94
CA ASN A 57 -0.62 6.23 12.20
C ASN A 57 -2.08 6.70 12.10
N HIS A 58 -2.69 6.64 10.91
CA HIS A 58 -4.09 6.94 10.60
C HIS A 58 -4.57 5.95 9.54
N SER A 59 -5.88 5.85 9.30
CA SER A 59 -6.43 4.96 8.27
C SER A 59 -6.87 5.73 7.03
N ALA A 60 -7.21 5.02 5.95
CA ALA A 60 -7.76 5.64 4.75
C ALA A 60 -9.16 6.24 5.01
N GLU A 61 -9.94 5.61 5.88
CA GLU A 61 -11.28 6.05 6.29
C GLU A 61 -11.22 7.27 7.24
N HIS A 62 -10.15 7.36 8.04
CA HIS A 62 -9.91 8.46 8.97
C HIS A 62 -8.50 9.04 8.74
N PRO A 63 -8.27 9.75 7.62
CA PRO A 63 -6.95 10.26 7.27
C PRO A 63 -6.50 11.37 8.23
N CYS A 64 -5.18 11.53 8.37
CA CYS A 64 -4.59 12.58 9.20
C CYS A 64 -5.02 13.98 8.70
N PRO A 65 -5.74 14.79 9.50
CA PRO A 65 -6.21 16.11 9.09
C PRO A 65 -5.05 17.06 8.75
N SER A 66 -3.96 16.98 9.52
CA SER A 66 -2.77 17.81 9.35
C SER A 66 -1.94 17.45 8.11
N ALA A 67 -2.16 16.29 7.50
CA ALA A 67 -1.48 15.84 6.30
C ALA A 67 -2.40 15.80 5.07
N TYR A 68 -3.57 16.47 5.13
CA TYR A 68 -4.56 16.43 4.06
C TYR A 68 -3.95 16.79 2.70
N ASN A 69 -3.23 17.93 2.63
CA ASN A 69 -2.58 18.44 1.43
C ASN A 69 -1.22 17.79 1.12
N HIS A 70 -0.75 16.83 1.92
CA HIS A 70 0.52 16.16 1.65
C HIS A 70 0.30 15.05 0.63
N GLU A 71 1.11 15.05 -0.42
CA GLU A 71 1.10 13.97 -1.39
C GLU A 71 1.74 12.69 -0.79
N PRO A 72 1.22 11.49 -1.14
CA PRO A 72 1.89 10.25 -0.80
C PRO A 72 3.30 10.21 -1.39
N ARG A 73 4.26 9.71 -0.60
CA ARG A 73 5.63 9.47 -1.06
C ARG A 73 5.75 8.07 -1.67
N SER A 74 6.50 7.96 -2.76
CA SER A 74 6.80 6.67 -3.39
C SER A 74 7.93 5.98 -2.65
N PHE A 75 7.76 4.67 -2.42
CA PHE A 75 8.72 3.79 -1.77
C PHE A 75 8.88 2.49 -2.56
N THR A 76 10.02 1.84 -2.40
CA THR A 76 10.18 0.43 -2.76
C THR A 76 10.36 -0.39 -1.50
N LEU A 77 9.37 -1.21 -1.19
CA LEU A 77 9.40 -2.10 -0.02
C LEU A 77 10.15 -3.39 -0.39
N VAL A 78 11.21 -3.66 0.35
CA VAL A 78 12.01 -4.89 0.20
C VAL A 78 11.42 -5.97 1.10
N GLY A 79 10.64 -6.88 0.50
CA GLY A 79 10.11 -8.06 1.18
C GLY A 79 11.03 -9.27 1.05
N ALA A 80 10.68 -10.36 1.74
CA ALA A 80 11.46 -11.60 1.71
C ALA A 80 11.48 -12.28 0.32
N LEU A 81 10.45 -12.05 -0.50
CA LEU A 81 10.26 -12.73 -1.79
C LEU A 81 10.26 -11.78 -2.99
N ARG A 82 10.05 -10.49 -2.77
CA ARG A 82 9.82 -9.52 -3.85
C ARG A 82 10.05 -8.09 -3.37
N LEU A 83 10.45 -7.24 -4.32
CA LEU A 83 10.40 -5.78 -4.21
C LEU A 83 9.02 -5.29 -4.64
N GLN A 84 8.38 -4.48 -3.80
CA GLN A 84 7.03 -4.00 -4.06
C GLN A 84 6.99 -2.47 -4.02
N PRO A 85 6.57 -1.81 -5.11
CA PRO A 85 6.23 -0.40 -5.08
C PRO A 85 5.13 -0.13 -4.05
N ALA A 86 5.28 0.95 -3.30
CA ALA A 86 4.30 1.41 -2.33
C ALA A 86 4.18 2.93 -2.35
N SER A 87 2.97 3.41 -2.08
CA SER A 87 2.69 4.82 -1.84
C SER A 87 2.41 4.99 -0.35
N ILE A 88 3.21 5.77 0.37
CA ILE A 88 3.11 5.96 1.82
C ILE A 88 2.73 7.40 2.13
N LYS A 89 1.66 7.59 2.91
CA LYS A 89 1.24 8.91 3.41
C LYS A 89 1.52 9.01 4.90
N PHE A 90 2.37 9.96 5.25
CA PHE A 90 2.83 10.17 6.62
C PHE A 90 1.84 11.01 7.41
N CYS A 91 1.73 10.70 8.70
CA CYS A 91 1.03 11.55 9.64
C CYS A 91 1.82 12.83 9.89
N ALA A 92 1.12 13.96 9.99
CA ALA A 92 1.69 15.27 10.31
C ALA A 92 1.04 15.89 11.57
N CYS A 93 0.41 15.07 12.43
CA CYS A 93 -0.11 15.55 13.70
C CYS A 93 1.01 16.11 14.58
N GLU A 94 0.68 17.08 15.43
CA GLU A 94 1.61 17.81 16.32
C GLU A 94 2.34 16.94 17.35
N GLN A 95 2.05 15.64 17.40
CA GLN A 95 2.68 14.63 18.27
C GLN A 95 4.18 14.40 17.99
N GLY A 96 4.77 15.10 17.00
CA GLY A 96 6.23 15.15 16.82
C GLY A 96 6.87 13.87 16.29
N HIS A 97 6.11 12.98 15.65
CA HIS A 97 6.64 11.75 15.06
C HIS A 97 7.47 12.06 13.81
N THR A 98 8.78 11.79 13.87
CA THR A 98 9.64 11.82 12.69
C THR A 98 9.21 10.74 11.69
N ASP A 99 9.43 10.97 10.39
CA ASP A 99 9.17 9.99 9.33
C ASP A 99 9.72 8.60 9.65
N ARG A 100 10.97 8.57 10.12
CA ARG A 100 11.63 7.34 10.55
C ARG A 100 10.86 6.62 11.66
N SER A 101 10.42 7.35 12.69
CA SER A 101 9.68 6.75 13.80
C SER A 101 8.36 6.14 13.33
N GLN A 102 7.66 6.79 12.40
CA GLN A 102 6.42 6.27 11.82
C GLN A 102 6.69 4.99 11.02
N LEU A 103 7.72 4.97 10.17
CA LEU A 103 8.09 3.75 9.43
C LEU A 103 8.40 2.58 10.39
N LEU A 104 9.24 2.83 11.40
CA LEU A 104 9.65 1.79 12.36
C LEU A 104 8.48 1.26 13.21
N GLN A 105 7.54 2.13 13.61
CA GLN A 105 6.31 1.72 14.31
C GLN A 105 5.46 0.75 13.47
N HIS A 106 5.52 0.90 12.15
CA HIS A 106 4.85 0.02 11.17
C HIS A 106 5.75 -1.08 10.61
N ARG A 107 6.87 -1.38 11.29
CA ARG A 107 7.84 -2.43 10.94
C ARG A 107 8.48 -2.24 9.56
N LEU A 108 8.47 -1.02 9.03
CA LEU A 108 9.21 -0.63 7.85
C LEU A 108 10.57 -0.09 8.28
N PHE A 109 11.63 -0.82 7.95
CA PHE A 109 13.00 -0.43 8.27
C PHE A 109 13.61 0.32 7.10
N PRO A 110 13.87 1.63 7.22
CA PRO A 110 14.49 2.39 6.16
C PRO A 110 15.86 1.82 5.79
N ALA A 111 16.17 1.78 4.49
CA ALA A 111 17.50 1.39 4.02
C ALA A 111 18.59 2.38 4.46
N THR A 112 18.23 3.66 4.66
CA THR A 112 19.15 4.71 5.14
C THR A 112 18.58 5.43 6.36
N VAL A 113 19.48 5.95 7.20
CA VAL A 113 19.12 6.67 8.44
C VAL A 113 18.82 8.15 8.23
N THR A 114 19.21 8.74 7.11
CA THR A 114 19.11 10.18 6.82
C THR A 114 17.94 10.55 5.91
N ALA A 115 17.57 9.68 4.97
CA ALA A 115 16.45 9.92 4.06
C ALA A 115 15.78 8.58 3.69
N PRO A 116 14.67 8.21 4.35
CA PRO A 116 13.92 7.04 3.93
C PRO A 116 13.36 7.27 2.51
N GLN A 117 13.84 6.50 1.54
CA GLN A 117 13.31 6.35 0.18
C GLN A 117 12.79 4.93 -0.01
#